data_AF-A0A5P8MW84-F1
#
_entry.id   AF-A0A5P8MW84-F1
#
_cell.length_a   1.000
_cell.length_b   1.000
_cell.length_c   1.000
_cell.angle_alpha   90.00
_cell.angle_beta   90.00
_cell.angle_gamma   90.00
#
_symmetry.space_group_name_H-M   'P 1'
#
loop_
_entity.id
_entity.type
_entity.pdbx_description
1 polymer ?
#
loop_
_entity_poly.entity_id
_entity_poly.type
_entity_poly.pdbx_seq_one_letter_code
_entity_poly.pdbx_strand_id
1 'polypeptide(L)' 'MSNEYRITSPRPIGGRMRKIGEIVTLDERQHRAEAGWGGLEEVTATPAGKTPANPRKGEKPAD' A
#
# COMPACT_ATOMS: atom_id res chain seq x y z
N MET A 1 -17.68 -5.28 8.86
CA MET A 1 -16.44 -6.08 8.82
C MET A 1 -15.37 -5.20 8.21
N SER A 2 -14.17 -5.26 8.75
CA SER A 2 -13.03 -4.44 8.31
C SER A 2 -12.03 -5.36 7.62
N ASN A 3 -11.64 -5.01 6.39
CA ASN A 3 -10.66 -5.78 5.61
C ASN A 3 -9.38 -4.97 5.47
N GLU A 4 -8.24 -5.66 5.37
CA GLU A 4 -6.95 -5.03 5.14
C GLU A 4 -6.71 -4.86 3.65
N TYR A 5 -6.28 -3.68 3.23
CA TYR A 5 -5.98 -3.34 1.84
C TYR A 5 -4.57 -2.77 1.74
N ARG A 6 -3.82 -3.24 0.75
CA ARG A 6 -2.54 -2.70 0.37
C ARG A 6 -2.76 -1.55 -0.62
N ILE A 7 -2.13 -0.43 -0.34
CA ILE A 7 -2.08 0.72 -1.23
C ILE A 7 -1.13 0.40 -2.40
N THR A 8 -1.63 0.41 -3.62
CA THR A 8 -0.79 0.21 -4.83
C THR A 8 -0.56 1.51 -5.58
N SER A 9 -1.26 2.60 -5.24
CA SER A 9 -1.08 3.94 -5.80
C SER A 9 -1.17 5.01 -4.71
N PRO A 10 -0.35 6.08 -4.75
CA PRO A 10 -0.34 7.11 -3.72
C PRO A 10 -1.63 7.92 -3.78
N ARG A 11 -2.36 8.00 -2.66
CA ARG A 11 -3.67 8.67 -2.61
C ARG A 11 -4.06 9.10 -1.21
N PRO A 12 -4.92 10.12 -1.07
CA PRO A 12 -5.47 10.51 0.21
C PRO A 12 -6.56 9.52 0.64
N ILE A 13 -6.39 8.89 1.80
CA ILE A 13 -7.41 8.02 2.44
C ILE A 13 -7.63 8.54 3.85
N GLY A 14 -8.89 8.83 4.20
CA GLY A 14 -9.25 9.38 5.51
C GLY A 14 -8.54 10.71 5.83
N GLY A 15 -8.28 11.54 4.81
CA GLY A 15 -7.59 12.83 4.98
C GLY A 15 -6.06 12.75 5.09
N ARG A 16 -5.46 11.56 4.96
CA ARG A 16 -4.00 11.37 4.98
C ARG A 16 -3.50 10.77 3.67
N MET A 17 -2.43 11.34 3.12
CA MET A 17 -1.75 10.77 1.95
C MET A 17 -1.06 9.45 2.32
N ARG A 18 -1.51 8.35 1.70
CA ARG A 18 -0.94 7.02 1.88
C ARG A 18 0.09 6.70 0.80
N LYS A 19 1.10 5.91 1.16
CA LYS A 19 2.19 5.54 0.24
C LYS A 19 1.95 4.16 -0.37
N ILE A 20 2.51 3.94 -1.56
CA ILE A 20 2.52 2.61 -2.19
C ILE A 20 3.19 1.60 -1.26
N GLY A 21 2.56 0.45 -1.06
CA GLY A 21 3.01 -0.63 -0.20
C GLY A 21 2.53 -0.52 1.25
N GLU A 22 1.89 0.58 1.64
CA GLU A 22 1.27 0.71 2.96
C GLU A 22 0.02 -0.19 3.06
N ILE A 23 -0.22 -0.80 4.22
CA ILE A 23 -1.43 -1.57 4.50
C ILE A 23 -2.35 -0.69 5.35
N VAL A 24 -3.61 -0.58 4.93
CA VAL A 24 -4.66 0.15 5.63
C VAL A 24 -5.83 -0.77 5.91
N THR A 25 -6.43 -0.63 7.08
CA THR A 25 -7.67 -1.32 7.42
C THR A 25 -8.83 -0.43 6.99
N LEU A 26 -9.71 -0.93 6.12
CA LEU A 26 -10.89 -0.22 5.66
C LEU A 26 -12.15 -1.03 5.96
N ASP A 27 -13.17 -0.35 6.45
CA ASP A 27 -14.51 -0.90 6.51
C ASP A 27 -15.16 -0.89 5.13
N GLU A 28 -16.20 -1.70 4.94
CA GLU A 28 -16.94 -1.80 3.67
C GLU A 28 -17.38 -0.44 3.10
N ARG A 29 -17.86 0.47 3.97
CA ARG A 29 -18.23 1.84 3.56
C ARG A 29 -17.04 2.63 3.03
N GLN A 30 -15.90 2.53 3.70
CA GLN A 30 -14.67 3.22 3.30
C GLN A 30 -14.14 2.61 2.01
N HIS A 31 -14.04 1.28 1.93
CA HIS A 31 -13.63 0.60 0.71
C HIS A 31 -14.50 1.02 -0.47
N ARG A 32 -15.84 1.07 -0.34
CA ARG A 32 -16.72 1.50 -1.44
C ARG A 32 -16.46 2.94 -1.89
N ALA A 33 -16.15 3.85 -0.96
CA ALA A 33 -15.81 5.24 -1.28
C ALA A 33 -14.44 5.33 -1.99
N GLU A 34 -13.48 4.49 -1.57
CA GLU A 34 -12.12 4.51 -2.12
C GLU A 34 -11.99 3.67 -3.40
N ALA A 35 -12.79 2.62 -3.58
CA ALA A 35 -12.73 1.67 -4.70
C ALA A 35 -12.93 2.34 -6.06
N GLY A 36 -13.74 3.40 -6.13
CA GLY A 36 -13.99 4.15 -7.36
C GLY A 36 -12.77 4.88 -7.93
N TRP A 37 -11.73 5.09 -7.12
CA TRP A 37 -10.46 5.68 -7.57
C TRP A 37 -9.43 4.62 -8.02
N GLY A 38 -9.59 3.36 -7.61
CA GLY A 38 -8.59 2.29 -7.83
C GLY A 38 -7.36 2.36 -6.90
N GLY A 39 -6.44 1.41 -7.01
CA GLY A 39 -5.19 1.44 -6.23
C GLY A 39 -5.27 0.87 -4.80
N LEU A 40 -6.29 0.06 -4.52
CA LEU A 40 -6.43 -0.75 -3.31
C LEU A 40 -6.46 -2.22 -3.71
N GLU A 41 -5.64 -3.03 -3.04
CA GLU A 41 -5.58 -4.47 -3.25
C GLU A 41 -5.89 -5.18 -1.92
N GLU A 42 -6.90 -6.04 -1.89
CA GLU A 42 -7.28 -6.75 -0.66
C GLU A 42 -6.15 -7.70 -0.23
N VAL A 43 -5.70 -7.55 1.01
CA VAL A 43 -4.70 -8.43 1.60
C VAL A 43 -5.45 -9.62 2.21
N THR A 44 -5.84 -10.57 1.37
CA THR A 44 -6.27 -11.89 1.85
C THR A 44 -5.06 -12.56 2.49
N ALA A 45 -5.03 -12.57 3.83
CA ALA A 45 -3.96 -13.07 4.68
C ALA A 45 -3.14 -14.21 4.07
N THR A 46 -2.09 -13.84 3.33
CA THR A 46 -0.99 -14.72 2.98
C THR A 46 0.26 -13.90 3.28
N PRO A 47 0.93 -14.15 4.42
CA PRO A 47 2.06 -13.35 4.83
C PRO A 47 3.27 -13.77 3.99
N ALA A 48 3.55 -13.02 2.93
CA ALA A 48 4.85 -13.06 2.28
C ALA A 48 5.37 -11.63 2.23
N GLY A 49 6.18 -11.31 3.24
CA GLY A 49 6.80 -10.00 3.41
C GLY A 49 7.41 -9.50 2.11
N LYS A 50 7.01 -8.31 1.69
CA LYS A 50 7.75 -7.52 0.70
C LYS A 50 7.59 -6.04 1.02
N THR A 51 8.54 -5.57 1.81
CA THR A 51 9.00 -4.17 1.85
C THR A 51 10.53 -4.23 1.82
N PRO A 52 11.26 -3.35 1.11
CA PRO A 52 10.96 -2.66 -0.14
C PRO A 52 12.09 -2.91 -1.18
N ALA A 53 11.76 -3.13 -2.45
CA ALA A 53 12.79 -3.04 -3.50
C ALA A 53 13.02 -1.56 -3.85
N ASN A 54 13.79 -0.86 -3.01
CA ASN A 54 14.52 0.33 -3.47
C ASN A 54 16.01 0.07 -3.27
N PRO A 55 16.69 -0.65 -4.18
CA PRO A 55 18.13 -0.58 -4.23
C PRO A 55 18.47 0.85 -4.66
N ARG A 56 18.87 1.71 -3.72
CA ARG A 56 19.68 2.86 -4.09
C ARG A 56 20.95 2.29 -4.73
N LYS A 57 20.93 2.26 -6.05
CA LYS A 57 22.07 2.07 -6.93
C LYS A 57 23.11 3.12 -6.52
N GLY A 58 24.20 2.67 -5.92
CA GLY A 58 25.26 3.54 -5.41
C GLY A 58 26.45 2.76 -4.88
N GLU A 59 26.71 1.58 -5.45
CA GLU A 59 28.01 0.93 -5.34
C GLU A 59 29.01 1.77 -6.14
N LYS A 60 29.92 2.43 -5.45
CA LYS A 60 31.21 2.82 -6.02
C LYS A 60 32.26 2.07 -5.22
N PRO A 61 32.75 0.92 -5.69
CA PRO A 61 33.99 0.37 -5.18
C PRO A 61 35.09 1.24 -5.81
N ALA A 62 35.82 1.97 -4.98
CA ALA A 62 37.06 2.60 -5.40
C ALA A 62 38.09 2.29 -4.33
N ASP A 63 38.95 1.34 -4.72
CA ASP A 63 40.33 1.07 -4.33
C ASP A 63 40.98 2.09 -3.36
#